data_AF-A0A0Q9TZI5-F1
#
_entry.id   AF-A0A0Q9TZI5-F1
#
_cell.length_a   1.000
_cell.length_b   1.000
_cell.length_c   1.000
_cell.angle_alpha   90.00
_cell.angle_beta   90.00
_cell.angle_gamma   90.00
#
_symmetry.space_group_name_H-M   'P 1'
#
loop_
_entity.id
_entity.type
_entity.pdbx_description
1 polymer ?
#
loop_
_entity_poly.entity_id
_entity_poly.type
_entity_poly.pdbx_seq_one_letter_code
_entity_poly.pdbx_strand_id
1 'polypeptide(L)'
;MSADESWSSDPRLDPYRNAVWALSLDGQTQAHLITRVTYGEALPRRRQVHDQHDLPALQDPQESLWSKVCWRDGRQERPEEDRGPDWYTVHDLAKGAFESESRPGLVFDVTPVHGPLRDRLWSVFGPP
;
A
#
# COMPACT_ATOMS: atom_id res chain seq x y z
N MET A 1 -10.63 -28.85 1.56
CA MET A 1 -9.45 -29.15 2.41
C MET A 1 -8.42 -28.09 2.05
N SER A 2 -8.56 -26.88 2.58
CA SER A 2 -8.06 -26.47 3.90
C SER A 2 -6.53 -26.35 3.89
N ALA A 3 -6.03 -25.31 3.24
CA ALA A 3 -4.94 -24.54 3.83
C ALA A 3 -5.65 -23.38 4.52
N ASP A 4 -5.90 -23.52 5.81
CA ASP A 4 -6.07 -22.35 6.66
C ASP A 4 -4.71 -21.66 6.58
N GLU A 5 -4.59 -20.74 5.61
CA GLU A 5 -3.48 -19.83 5.46
C GLU A 5 -3.51 -18.90 6.68
N SER A 6 -3.13 -19.45 7.85
CA SER A 6 -2.99 -18.71 9.11
C SER A 6 -1.74 -17.82 9.03
N TRP A 7 -1.67 -17.00 7.99
CA TRP A 7 -0.73 -15.89 7.92
C TRP A 7 -1.18 -14.86 8.94
N SER A 8 -0.26 -14.41 9.79
CA SER A 8 -0.56 -13.36 10.77
C SER A 8 -0.85 -12.06 10.05
N SER A 9 -2.14 -11.76 9.80
CA SER A 9 -2.55 -10.43 9.34
C SER A 9 -2.16 -9.41 10.38
N ASP A 10 -1.48 -8.33 9.97
CA ASP A 10 -1.21 -7.19 10.84
C ASP A 10 -2.51 -6.37 10.93
N PRO A 11 -3.16 -6.32 12.11
CA PRO A 11 -4.42 -5.57 12.27
C PRO A 11 -4.25 -4.07 12.06
N ARG A 12 -3.02 -3.54 12.08
CA ARG A 12 -2.74 -2.13 11.75
C ARG A 12 -3.01 -1.83 10.29
N LEU A 13 -2.97 -2.83 9.41
CA LEU A 13 -3.16 -2.66 7.97
C LEU A 13 -4.62 -2.73 7.54
N ASP A 14 -5.53 -3.18 8.42
CA ASP A 14 -6.94 -3.37 8.09
C ASP A 14 -7.65 -2.13 7.52
N PRO A 15 -7.42 -0.90 8.01
CA PRO A 15 -8.00 0.31 7.41
C PRO A 15 -7.55 0.57 5.96
N TYR A 16 -6.38 0.04 5.58
CA TYR A 16 -5.76 0.24 4.26
C TYR A 16 -6.01 -0.93 3.31
N ARG A 17 -6.61 -2.01 3.82
CA ARG A 17 -6.90 -3.23 3.08
C ARG A 17 -8.02 -2.97 2.08
N ASN A 18 -7.65 -2.92 0.80
CA ASN A 18 -8.55 -2.62 -0.32
C ASN A 18 -9.27 -1.27 -0.15
N ALA A 19 -8.55 -0.25 0.27
CA ALA A 19 -9.11 1.06 0.53
C ALA A 19 -8.87 2.04 -0.64
N VAL A 20 -9.71 3.07 -0.69
CA VAL A 20 -9.56 4.20 -1.60
C VAL A 20 -9.61 5.48 -0.77
N TRP A 21 -8.72 6.41 -1.08
CA TRP A 21 -8.56 7.66 -0.37
C TRP A 21 -8.66 8.81 -1.37
N ALA A 22 -9.32 9.89 -0.98
CA ALA A 22 -9.33 11.14 -1.73
C ALA A 22 -8.15 12.00 -1.27
N LEU A 23 -7.33 12.42 -2.24
CA LEU A 23 -6.22 13.35 -2.04
C LEU A 23 -6.69 14.75 -2.42
N SER A 24 -6.75 15.66 -1.45
CA SER A 24 -7.34 16.99 -1.63
C SER A 24 -6.33 18.10 -1.35
N LEU A 25 -6.51 19.22 -2.04
CA LEU A 25 -5.85 20.50 -1.75
C LEU A 25 -6.93 21.55 -1.67
N ASP A 26 -6.88 22.40 -0.64
CA ASP A 26 -7.88 23.46 -0.41
C ASP A 26 -9.33 22.93 -0.45
N GLY A 27 -9.54 21.73 0.10
CA GLY A 27 -10.85 21.06 0.13
C GLY A 27 -11.34 20.54 -1.23
N GLN A 28 -10.52 20.58 -2.28
CA GLN A 28 -10.83 20.04 -3.59
C GLN A 28 -10.03 18.78 -3.87
N THR A 29 -10.70 17.67 -4.14
CA THR A 29 -10.05 16.42 -4.53
C THR A 29 -9.30 16.61 -5.86
N GLN A 30 -8.01 16.28 -5.85
CA GLN A 30 -7.09 16.36 -6.99
C GLN A 30 -6.78 14.97 -7.56
N ALA A 31 -6.80 13.95 -6.71
CA ALA A 31 -6.51 12.57 -7.06
C ALA A 31 -7.16 11.59 -6.08
N HIS A 32 -7.09 10.31 -6.41
CA HIS A 32 -7.43 9.23 -5.51
C HIS A 32 -6.22 8.32 -5.31
N LEU A 33 -5.98 7.88 -4.08
CA LEU A 33 -5.00 6.85 -3.77
C LEU A 33 -5.73 5.54 -3.56
N ILE A 34 -5.29 4.47 -4.21
CA ILE A 34 -5.79 3.12 -3.98
C ILE A 34 -4.74 2.36 -3.19
N THR A 35 -5.16 1.68 -2.13
CA THR A 35 -4.30 0.84 -1.31
C THR A 35 -4.81 -0.59 -1.27
N ARG A 36 -3.90 -1.55 -1.40
CA ARG A 36 -4.18 -2.98 -1.25
C ARG A 36 -3.10 -3.59 -0.37
N VAL A 37 -3.51 -4.35 0.63
CA VAL A 37 -2.58 -5.21 1.34
C VAL A 37 -2.40 -6.47 0.51
N THR A 38 -1.17 -6.72 0.09
CA THR A 38 -0.73 -7.92 -0.61
C THR A 38 0.16 -8.74 0.31
N TYR A 39 0.35 -10.01 -0.02
CA TYR A 39 1.33 -10.86 0.66
C TYR A 39 2.53 -10.97 -0.27
N GLY A 40 3.68 -10.44 0.18
CA GLY A 40 4.92 -10.54 -0.57
C GLY A 40 5.45 -11.97 -0.56
N GLU A 41 6.05 -12.41 -1.67
CA GLU A 41 6.83 -13.65 -1.68
C GLU A 41 7.98 -13.56 -0.65
N ALA A 42 8.21 -14.65 0.07
CA ALA A 42 9.33 -14.78 1.00
C ALA A 42 10.65 -14.42 0.30
N LEU A 43 11.24 -13.28 0.65
CA LEU A 43 12.56 -12.93 0.12
C LEU A 43 13.65 -13.74 0.83
N PRO A 44 14.70 -14.16 0.11
CA PRO A 44 15.86 -14.78 0.74
C PRO A 44 16.50 -13.76 1.70
N ARG A 45 16.70 -14.14 2.96
CA ARG A 45 17.49 -13.31 3.89
C ARG A 45 18.87 -13.09 3.28
N ARG A 46 19.23 -11.83 2.97
CA ARG A 46 20.63 -11.46 2.77
C ARG A 46 21.34 -11.56 4.12
N ARG A 47 21.86 -12.75 4.46
CA ARG A 47 22.91 -12.85 5.49
C ARG A 47 24.21 -12.36 4.87
N GLN A 48 24.89 -11.43 5.53
CA GLN A 48 26.28 -11.13 5.24
C GLN A 48 27.06 -12.44 5.32
N VAL A 49 27.67 -12.82 4.21
CA VAL A 49 28.35 -14.09 4.02
C VAL A 49 29.67 -14.05 4.79
N HIS A 50 29.74 -14.82 5.88
CA HIS A 50 30.97 -15.37 6.45
C HIS A 50 30.61 -16.73 7.04
N ASP A 51 30.32 -17.67 6.15
CA ASP A 51 30.63 -19.11 6.25
C ASP A 51 29.70 -19.89 5.32
N GLN A 52 30.33 -20.64 4.43
CA GLN A 52 29.67 -21.57 3.53
C GLN A 52 29.17 -22.74 4.38
N HIS A 53 27.89 -22.79 4.77
CA HIS A 53 27.13 -24.04 5.04
C HIS A 53 25.70 -23.82 5.58
N ASP A 54 25.06 -22.67 5.35
CA ASP A 54 23.66 -22.46 5.77
C ASP A 54 22.75 -22.21 4.56
N LEU A 55 21.70 -23.04 4.42
CA LEU A 55 20.60 -22.80 3.48
C LEU A 55 20.01 -21.41 3.74
N PRO A 56 19.53 -20.67 2.72
CA PRO A 56 18.92 -19.37 2.94
C PRO A 56 17.70 -19.56 3.85
N ALA A 57 17.77 -19.02 5.07
CA ALA A 57 16.58 -18.85 5.88
C ALA A 57 15.63 -17.92 5.09
N LEU A 58 14.57 -18.48 4.52
CA LEU A 58 13.47 -17.70 3.95
C LEU A 58 12.89 -16.84 5.07
N GLN A 59 12.70 -15.55 4.82
CA GLN A 59 11.84 -14.78 5.71
C GLN A 59 10.42 -15.32 5.57
N ASP A 60 9.67 -15.41 6.66
CA ASP A 60 8.23 -15.66 6.55
C ASP A 60 7.63 -14.63 5.60
N PRO A 61 6.72 -15.02 4.69
CA PRO A 61 6.05 -14.07 3.82
C PRO A 61 5.39 -12.98 4.69
N GLN A 62 5.69 -11.73 4.37
CA GLN A 62 5.17 -10.58 5.11
C GLN A 62 4.11 -9.88 4.26
N GLU A 63 3.15 -9.25 4.93
CA GLU A 63 2.25 -8.31 4.28
C GLU A 63 3.07 -7.16 3.67
N SER A 64 2.63 -6.67 2.52
CA SER A 64 3.10 -5.46 1.86
C SER A 64 1.89 -4.59 1.52
N LEU A 65 2.08 -3.28 1.52
CA LEU A 65 1.06 -2.33 1.12
C LEU A 65 1.37 -1.86 -0.29
N TRP A 66 0.61 -2.38 -1.25
CA TRP A 66 0.56 -1.86 -2.60
C TRP A 66 -0.25 -0.57 -2.62
N SER A 67 0.27 0.48 -3.25
CA SER A 67 -0.42 1.76 -3.39
C SER A 67 -0.32 2.31 -4.81
N LYS A 68 -1.32 3.06 -5.27
CA LYS A 68 -1.31 3.71 -6.59
C LYS A 68 -2.14 4.99 -6.60
N VAL A 69 -1.51 6.09 -7.01
CA VAL A 69 -2.19 7.37 -7.22
C VAL A 69 -2.84 7.43 -8.60
N CYS A 70 -4.10 7.86 -8.62
CA CYS A 70 -4.93 8.04 -9.80
C CYS A 70 -5.41 9.49 -9.88
N TRP A 71 -4.85 10.25 -10.81
CA TRP A 71 -5.14 11.67 -11.03
C TRP A 71 -6.51 11.86 -11.69
N ARG A 72 -7.13 13.03 -11.49
CA ARG A 72 -8.44 13.36 -12.08
C ARG A 72 -8.45 13.44 -13.60
N ASP A 73 -7.30 13.67 -14.22
CA ASP A 73 -7.13 13.65 -15.68
C ASP A 73 -7.03 12.22 -16.24
N GLY A 74 -7.14 11.19 -15.38
CA GLY A 74 -7.05 9.78 -15.74
C GLY A 74 -5.62 9.24 -15.77
N ARG A 75 -4.59 10.08 -15.54
CA ARG A 75 -3.21 9.61 -15.40
C ARG A 75 -3.08 8.79 -14.13
N GLN A 76 -2.25 7.75 -14.20
CA GLN A 76 -1.96 6.86 -13.08
C GLN A 76 -0.46 6.85 -12.84
N GLU A 77 -0.08 6.82 -11.57
CA GLU A 77 1.30 6.63 -11.18
C GLU A 77 1.68 5.17 -11.25
N ARG A 78 2.99 4.92 -11.22
CA ARG A 78 3.47 3.56 -11.04
C ARG A 78 3.03 3.10 -9.66
N PRO A 79 2.57 1.85 -9.53
CA PRO A 79 2.29 1.34 -8.21
C PRO A 79 3.56 1.25 -7.38
N GLU A 80 3.42 1.59 -6.11
CA GLU A 80 4.47 1.50 -5.11
C GLU A 80 4.15 0.35 -4.15
N GLU A 81 5.20 -0.21 -3.55
CA GLU A 81 5.07 -1.22 -2.52
C GLU A 81 5.81 -0.76 -1.27
N ASP A 82 5.04 -0.52 -0.22
CA ASP A 82 5.55 -0.20 1.11
C ASP A 82 5.59 -1.47 1.95
N ARG A 83 6.69 -1.68 2.66
CA ARG A 83 6.95 -2.90 3.44
C ARG A 83 7.33 -2.51 4.85
N GLY A 84 6.81 -3.26 5.82
CA GLY A 84 7.14 -3.07 7.23
C GLY A 84 8.63 -3.28 7.53
N PRO A 85 9.08 -2.88 8.73
CA PRO A 85 8.28 -2.41 9.86
C PRO A 85 7.93 -0.91 9.85
N ASP A 86 8.57 -0.13 8.96
CA ASP A 86 8.50 1.34 9.00
C ASP A 86 7.24 1.91 8.34
N TRP A 87 6.61 1.21 7.41
CA TRP A 87 5.27 1.54 6.86
C TRP A 87 5.03 3.05 6.57
N TYR A 88 5.87 3.65 5.73
CA TYR A 88 5.83 5.09 5.45
C TYR A 88 4.46 5.57 4.95
N THR A 89 3.84 4.84 4.02
CA THR A 89 2.52 5.18 3.47
C THR A 89 1.46 5.10 4.55
N VAL A 90 1.51 4.08 5.41
CA VAL A 90 0.57 3.93 6.53
C VAL A 90 0.70 5.10 7.50
N HIS A 91 1.93 5.51 7.82
CA HIS A 91 2.17 6.63 8.73
C HIS A 91 1.65 7.96 8.20
N ASP A 92 1.77 8.21 6.90
CA ASP A 92 1.26 9.43 6.28
C ASP A 92 -0.28 9.42 6.28
N LEU A 93 -0.89 8.33 5.80
CA LEU A 93 -2.35 8.21 5.78
C LEU A 93 -2.96 8.28 7.18
N ALA A 94 -2.29 7.73 8.20
CA ALA A 94 -2.71 7.84 9.60
C ALA A 94 -2.70 9.28 10.14
N LYS A 95 -1.84 10.15 9.60
CA LYS A 95 -1.82 11.59 9.91
C LYS A 95 -2.86 12.38 9.09
N GLY A 96 -3.56 11.73 8.15
CA GLY A 96 -4.44 12.39 7.20
C GLY A 96 -3.70 13.18 6.13
N ALA A 97 -2.43 12.84 5.88
CA ALA A 97 -1.57 13.51 4.92
C ALA A 97 -1.01 12.50 3.91
N PHE A 98 -0.67 12.93 2.70
CA PHE A 98 0.04 12.09 1.75
C PHE A 98 0.82 12.96 0.79
N GLU A 99 2.06 12.57 0.50
CA GLU A 99 2.90 13.21 -0.51
C GLU A 99 3.12 12.22 -1.65
N SER A 100 2.77 12.62 -2.88
CA SER A 100 3.00 11.79 -4.07
C SER A 100 4.41 12.01 -4.60
N GLU A 101 5.09 10.94 -4.99
CA GLU A 101 6.43 11.02 -5.60
C GLU A 101 6.46 11.89 -6.86
N SER A 102 5.36 11.99 -7.61
CA SER A 102 5.32 12.80 -8.82
C SER A 102 5.18 14.31 -8.54
N ARG A 103 4.82 14.69 -7.32
CA ARG A 103 4.67 16.07 -6.86
C ARG A 103 5.38 16.27 -5.52
N PRO A 104 6.72 16.17 -5.50
CA PRO A 104 7.48 16.34 -4.27
C PRO A 104 7.30 17.74 -3.69
N GLY A 105 7.23 17.83 -2.37
CA GLY A 105 6.96 19.03 -1.59
C GLY A 105 5.49 19.41 -1.47
N LEU A 106 4.56 18.65 -2.07
CA LEU A 106 3.12 18.92 -2.01
C LEU A 106 2.41 17.86 -1.18
N VAL A 107 1.93 18.26 0.00
CA VAL A 107 1.18 17.40 0.91
C VAL A 107 -0.31 17.57 0.67
N PHE A 108 -1.01 16.46 0.42
CA PHE A 108 -2.45 16.40 0.25
C PHE A 108 -3.15 16.05 1.56
N ASP A 109 -4.32 16.65 1.79
CA ASP A 109 -5.26 16.15 2.79
C ASP A 109 -5.87 14.84 2.32
N VAL A 110 -5.92 13.86 3.21
CA VAL A 110 -6.38 12.52 2.91
C VAL A 110 -7.68 12.22 3.66
N THR A 111 -8.68 11.76 2.91
CA THR A 111 -9.93 11.27 3.50
C THR A 111 -10.33 9.92 2.89
N PRO A 112 -10.84 8.98 3.70
CA PRO A 112 -11.28 7.69 3.17
C PRO A 112 -12.53 7.88 2.31
N VAL A 113 -12.56 7.20 1.16
CA VAL A 113 -13.71 7.15 0.26
C VAL A 113 -14.47 5.86 0.51
N HIS A 114 -15.79 5.96 0.63
CA HIS A 114 -16.67 4.83 0.93
C HIS A 114 -17.81 4.70 -0.08
N GLY A 115 -18.47 3.54 -0.03
CA GLY A 115 -19.70 3.27 -0.79
C GLY A 115 -19.49 3.23 -2.31
N PRO A 116 -20.52 3.57 -3.11
CA PRO A 116 -20.51 3.35 -4.56
C PRO A 116 -19.36 4.05 -5.31
N LEU A 117 -18.90 5.20 -4.80
CA LEU A 117 -17.76 5.90 -5.40
C LEU A 117 -16.46 5.11 -5.24
N ARG A 118 -16.21 4.57 -4.04
CA ARG A 118 -15.08 3.68 -3.77
C ARG A 118 -15.12 2.48 -4.70
N ASP A 119 -16.27 1.82 -4.82
CA ASP A 119 -16.41 0.60 -5.63
C ASP A 119 -16.18 0.88 -7.12
N ARG A 120 -16.68 2.01 -7.61
CA ARG A 120 -16.40 2.44 -8.99
C ARG A 120 -14.92 2.71 -9.23
N LEU A 121 -14.27 3.45 -8.33
CA LEU A 121 -12.83 3.73 -8.45
C LEU A 121 -12.01 2.44 -8.38
N TRP A 122 -12.38 1.52 -7.47
CA TRP A 122 -11.76 0.21 -7.36
C TRP A 122 -11.92 -0.62 -8.63
N SER A 123 -13.10 -0.64 -9.24
CA SER A 123 -13.33 -1.37 -10.49
C SER A 123 -12.52 -0.83 -11.68
N VAL A 124 -12.18 0.46 -11.69
CA VAL A 124 -11.48 1.10 -12.81
C VAL A 124 -9.96 1.07 -12.61
N PHE A 125 -9.51 1.27 -11.38
CA PHE A 125 -8.11 1.54 -11.06
C PHE A 125 -7.51 0.56 -10.06
N GLY A 126 -8.31 -0.35 -9.50
CA GLY A 126 -7.81 -1.42 -8.67
C GLY A 126 -6.75 -2.26 -9.41
N PRO A 127 -5.97 -3.06 -8.69
CA PRO A 127 -5.07 -4.02 -9.31
C PRO A 127 -5.85 -5.00 -10.21
N PRO A 128 -5.22 -5.52 -11.28
CA PRO A 128 -5.82 -6.50 -12.18
C PRO A 128 -6.21 -7.80 -11.47
#